data_AF-A0AAD2FLE6-F1
#
_entry.id   AF-A0AAD2FLE6-F1
#
_cell.length_a   1.000
_cell.length_b   1.000
_cell.length_c   1.000
_cell.angle_alpha   90.00
_cell.angle_beta   90.00
_cell.angle_gamma   90.00
#
_symmetry.space_group_name_H-M   'P 1'
#
loop_
_entity.id
_entity.type
_entity.pdbx_description
1 polymer ?
#
loop_
_entity_poly.entity_id
_entity_poly.type
_entity_poly.pdbx_seq_one_letter_code
_entity_poly.pdbx_strand_id
1 'polypeptide(L)'
;MQHQHVENKNGESSLTGSPVTATIIAHDIVSDRLKQLEGSLSRIGLQEAGSTVKILTTTNLTACVNGQGYPESFADVVLVDAPCSSTGVLRRRPSQRFQLNEDEIRNRFPELQLSILQEASKRVKVGGTLVYATCSICSSENEQVVESFEDSSSNKGDGMLWKPLLYAPNQNQEEQEQSNRKDFRHCSNLLPIRIDSSDGFFVARWTRVE
;
A
#
# COMPACT_ATOMS: atom_id res chain seq x y z
N MET A 1 -5.72 16.46 -22.56
CA MET A 1 -4.58 17.01 -23.32
C MET A 1 -4.54 16.28 -24.65
N GLN A 2 -4.61 17.01 -25.76
CA GLN A 2 -4.65 16.43 -27.11
C GLN A 2 -3.28 15.82 -27.44
N HIS A 3 -3.23 14.53 -27.73
CA HIS A 3 -2.05 13.88 -28.27
C HIS A 3 -1.90 14.32 -29.73
N GLN A 4 -0.85 15.08 -30.05
CA GLN A 4 -0.49 15.37 -31.43
C GLN A 4 0.26 14.18 -32.01
N HIS A 5 -0.28 13.62 -33.10
CA HIS A 5 0.35 12.58 -33.88
C HIS A 5 1.35 13.24 -34.84
N VAL A 6 2.64 12.97 -34.67
CA VAL A 6 3.67 13.40 -35.62
C VAL A 6 4.26 12.14 -36.25
N GLU A 7 3.83 11.83 -37.47
CA GLU A 7 4.42 10.76 -38.28
C GLU A 7 5.75 11.24 -38.88
N ASN A 8 6.82 10.47 -38.67
CA ASN A 8 8.08 10.70 -39.38
C ASN A 8 8.12 9.82 -40.65
N LYS A 9 8.87 10.27 -41.67
CA LYS A 9 8.82 9.77 -43.07
C LYS A 9 9.14 8.27 -43.31
N ASN A 10 9.38 7.48 -42.27
CA ASN A 10 9.71 6.05 -42.36
C ASN A 10 8.66 5.10 -41.74
N GLY A 11 7.49 5.60 -41.30
CA GLY A 11 6.38 4.73 -40.85
C GLY A 11 6.60 4.00 -39.52
N GLU A 12 7.63 4.36 -38.74
CA GLU A 12 7.83 3.83 -37.39
C GLU A 12 7.19 4.77 -36.36
N SER A 13 6.23 4.22 -35.60
CA SER A 13 5.63 4.91 -34.45
C SER A 13 6.62 4.98 -33.29
N SER A 14 7.43 6.04 -33.24
CA SER A 14 8.26 6.34 -32.08
C SER A 14 7.40 7.02 -31.02
N LEU A 15 7.09 6.30 -29.93
CA LEU A 15 6.50 6.88 -28.73
C LEU A 15 7.56 7.76 -28.07
N THR A 16 7.62 9.04 -28.44
CA THR A 16 8.51 10.04 -27.83
C THR A 16 7.97 10.44 -26.44
N GLY A 17 7.96 9.51 -25.50
CA GLY A 17 7.86 9.78 -24.08
C GLY A 17 9.23 9.57 -23.46
N SER A 18 9.73 10.55 -22.70
CA SER A 18 10.90 10.31 -21.84
C SER A 18 10.57 9.10 -20.94
N PRO A 19 11.49 8.13 -20.75
CA PRO A 19 11.21 6.98 -19.92
C PRO A 19 10.81 7.44 -18.52
N VAL A 20 9.64 6.97 -18.05
CA VAL A 20 9.19 7.24 -16.69
C VAL A 20 10.08 6.42 -15.76
N THR A 21 11.00 7.09 -15.08
CA THR A 21 11.89 6.47 -14.12
C THR A 21 11.35 6.62 -12.71
N ALA A 22 11.47 5.56 -11.90
CA ALA A 22 11.09 5.59 -10.50
C ALA A 22 12.28 5.18 -9.61
N THR A 23 12.32 5.69 -8.38
CA THR A 23 13.17 5.14 -7.33
C THR A 23 12.32 4.23 -6.46
N ILE A 24 12.61 2.93 -6.48
CA ILE A 24 11.92 1.94 -5.65
C ILE A 24 12.78 1.64 -4.45
N ILE A 25 12.20 1.74 -3.25
CA ILE A 25 12.82 1.33 -2.01
C ILE A 25 12.03 0.15 -1.44
N ALA A 26 12.71 -0.99 -1.27
CA ALA A 26 12.11 -2.18 -0.66
C ALA A 26 12.70 -2.45 0.72
N HIS A 27 11.83 -2.80 1.67
CA HIS A 27 12.16 -3.05 3.06
C HIS A 27 11.38 -4.26 3.59
N ASP A 28 12.08 -5.18 4.25
CA ASP A 28 11.51 -6.31 4.99
C ASP A 28 12.46 -6.65 6.15
N ILE A 29 11.91 -7.01 7.31
CA ILE A 29 12.69 -7.45 8.47
C ILE A 29 13.36 -8.81 8.22
N VAL A 30 12.80 -9.62 7.31
CA VAL A 30 13.30 -10.93 6.91
C VAL A 30 14.17 -10.78 5.65
N SER A 31 15.48 -10.78 5.83
CA SER A 31 16.46 -10.59 4.75
C SER A 31 16.33 -11.59 3.59
N ASP A 32 15.91 -12.83 3.86
CA ASP A 32 15.73 -13.85 2.83
C ASP A 32 14.57 -13.54 1.86
N ARG A 33 13.54 -12.82 2.30
CA ARG A 33 12.45 -12.36 1.41
C ARG A 33 12.96 -11.34 0.40
N LEU A 34 13.88 -10.48 0.82
CA LEU A 34 14.51 -9.48 -0.05
C LEU A 34 15.43 -10.09 -1.13
N LYS A 35 16.09 -11.23 -0.84
CA LYS A 35 16.84 -11.98 -1.87
C LYS A 35 15.95 -12.47 -3.02
N GLN A 36 14.71 -12.86 -2.71
CA GLN A 36 13.75 -13.28 -3.75
C GLN A 36 13.27 -12.08 -4.59
N LEU A 37 13.19 -10.90 -3.98
CA LEU A 37 12.85 -9.66 -4.66
C LEU A 37 13.95 -9.27 -5.66
N GLU A 38 15.24 -9.37 -5.29
CA GLU A 38 16.37 -9.12 -6.21
C GLU A 38 16.24 -9.93 -7.49
N GLY A 39 16.01 -11.24 -7.36
CA GLY A 39 15.83 -12.13 -8.51
C GLY A 39 14.58 -11.79 -9.33
N SER A 40 13.55 -11.23 -8.72
CA SER A 40 12.33 -10.82 -9.43
C SER A 40 12.51 -9.50 -10.17
N LEU A 41 13.20 -8.53 -9.56
CA LEU A 41 13.50 -7.24 -10.16
C LEU A 41 14.41 -7.35 -11.38
N SER A 42 15.38 -8.27 -11.36
CA SER A 42 16.26 -8.51 -12.53
C SER A 42 15.50 -9.04 -13.75
N ARG A 43 14.37 -9.74 -13.55
CA ARG A 43 13.53 -10.26 -14.65
C ARG A 43 12.56 -9.24 -15.23
N ILE A 44 12.22 -8.18 -14.49
CA ILE A 44 11.21 -7.19 -14.90
C ILE A 44 11.82 -6.11 -15.83
N GLY A 45 13.16 -6.01 -15.90
CA GLY A 45 13.84 -5.04 -16.79
C GLY A 45 13.72 -3.59 -16.31
N LEU A 46 13.41 -3.35 -15.03
CA LEU A 46 13.22 -1.99 -14.49
C LEU A 46 14.47 -1.11 -14.64
N GLN A 47 15.66 -1.71 -14.48
CA GLN A 47 16.93 -1.01 -14.66
C GLN A 47 17.18 -0.65 -16.12
N GLU A 48 16.77 -1.51 -17.06
CA GLU A 48 16.87 -1.28 -18.51
C GLU A 48 15.95 -0.13 -18.95
N ALA A 49 14.79 0.01 -18.29
CA ALA A 49 13.88 1.13 -18.44
C ALA A 49 14.35 2.43 -17.74
N GLY A 50 15.54 2.43 -17.12
CA GLY A 50 16.13 3.59 -16.44
C GLY A 50 15.64 3.83 -15.01
N SER A 51 14.83 2.94 -14.44
CA SER A 51 14.40 3.04 -13.04
C SER A 51 15.51 2.58 -12.09
N THR A 52 15.63 3.27 -10.95
CA THR A 52 16.60 2.91 -9.91
C THR A 52 15.90 2.10 -8.83
N VAL A 53 16.40 0.90 -8.54
CA VAL A 53 15.88 0.08 -7.44
C VAL A 53 16.94 0.00 -6.34
N LYS A 54 16.56 0.41 -5.13
CA LYS A 54 17.37 0.32 -3.91
C LYS A 54 16.69 -0.66 -2.97
N ILE A 55 17.38 -1.73 -2.61
CA ILE A 55 16.88 -2.70 -1.62
C ILE A 55 17.60 -2.40 -0.32
N LEU A 56 16.84 -2.18 0.74
CA LEU A 56 17.38 -1.82 2.04
C LEU A 56 16.84 -2.79 3.10
N THR A 57 17.73 -3.65 3.57
CA THR A 57 17.54 -4.51 4.71
C THR A 57 17.84 -3.71 5.98
N THR A 58 16.82 -3.20 6.65
CA THR A 58 16.97 -2.73 8.05
C THR A 58 15.93 -3.44 8.91
N THR A 59 16.26 -3.73 10.16
CA THR A 59 15.36 -4.43 11.09
C THR A 59 14.40 -3.50 11.79
N ASN A 60 14.53 -2.19 11.58
CA ASN A 60 13.76 -1.19 12.30
C ASN A 60 13.45 -0.01 11.37
N LEU A 61 12.15 0.21 11.10
CA LEU A 61 11.68 1.36 10.31
C LEU A 61 12.16 2.68 10.92
N THR A 62 12.26 2.76 12.25
CA THR A 62 12.62 3.91 13.09
C THR A 62 14.13 4.01 13.37
N ALA A 63 14.94 2.99 13.10
CA ALA A 63 16.35 2.99 13.51
C ALA A 63 17.18 3.97 12.68
N CYS A 64 17.44 5.13 13.28
CA CYS A 64 18.57 5.98 13.01
C CYS A 64 19.83 5.38 13.66
N VAL A 65 20.53 4.51 12.94
CA VAL A 65 21.91 4.15 13.27
C VAL A 65 22.76 4.49 12.04
N ASN A 66 23.69 5.43 12.20
CA ASN A 66 24.65 5.91 11.18
C ASN A 66 24.06 6.54 9.90
N GLY A 67 22.92 7.24 9.98
CA GLY A 67 22.36 7.98 8.84
C GLY A 67 21.68 7.09 7.77
N GLN A 68 21.32 5.86 8.12
CA GLN A 68 20.67 4.87 7.25
C GLN A 68 19.14 4.72 7.48
N GLY A 69 18.55 5.58 8.32
CA GLY A 69 17.10 5.66 8.46
C GLY A 69 16.46 6.34 7.25
N TYR A 70 15.19 6.06 6.98
CA TYR A 70 14.45 6.81 5.97
C TYR A 70 14.25 8.25 6.44
N PRO A 71 14.57 9.27 5.63
CA PRO A 71 14.14 10.62 5.94
C PRO A 71 12.63 10.65 6.09
N GLU A 72 12.11 11.49 6.96
CA GLU A 72 10.67 11.75 6.96
C GLU A 72 10.29 12.43 5.64
N SER A 73 9.06 12.21 5.19
CA SER A 73 8.46 12.93 4.05
C SER A 73 9.30 12.90 2.77
N PHE A 74 9.76 11.73 2.32
CA PHE A 74 10.62 11.59 1.14
C PHE A 74 9.98 10.82 -0.03
N ALA A 75 8.97 10.00 0.26
CA ALA A 75 8.34 9.12 -0.70
C ALA A 75 7.05 9.75 -1.26
N ASP A 76 6.89 9.68 -2.58
CA ASP A 76 5.67 10.11 -3.26
C ASP A 76 4.53 9.08 -3.06
N VAL A 77 4.91 7.80 -2.91
CA VAL A 77 4.01 6.70 -2.58
C VAL A 77 4.69 5.78 -1.56
N VAL A 78 3.95 5.38 -0.51
CA VAL A 78 4.36 4.33 0.42
C VAL A 78 3.31 3.22 0.38
N LEU A 79 3.76 1.99 0.12
CA LEU A 79 2.93 0.78 0.18
C LEU A 79 3.32 -0.01 1.44
N VAL A 80 2.32 -0.29 2.28
CA VAL A 80 2.40 -1.17 3.43
C VAL A 80 1.67 -2.45 3.09
N ASP A 81 2.42 -3.49 2.69
CA ASP A 81 1.92 -4.87 2.65
C ASP A 81 2.11 -5.48 4.05
N ALA A 82 1.04 -5.48 4.84
CA ALA A 82 1.16 -5.73 6.27
C ALA A 82 1.13 -7.23 6.60
N PRO A 83 1.92 -7.68 7.60
CA PRO A 83 1.80 -9.05 8.11
C PRO A 83 0.38 -9.28 8.63
N CYS A 84 -0.26 -10.34 8.16
CA CYS A 84 -1.65 -10.66 8.45
C CYS A 84 -1.88 -12.17 8.56
N SER A 85 -3.06 -12.55 9.00
CA SER A 85 -3.49 -13.93 9.19
C SER A 85 -3.56 -14.76 7.90
N SER A 86 -3.46 -14.12 6.73
CA SER A 86 -3.52 -14.77 5.42
C SER A 86 -4.83 -15.53 5.15
N THR A 87 -5.93 -15.15 5.81
CA THR A 87 -7.23 -15.83 5.66
C THR A 87 -7.81 -15.72 4.25
N GLY A 88 -7.42 -14.72 3.46
CA GLY A 88 -7.86 -14.54 2.08
C GLY A 88 -7.24 -15.52 1.08
N VAL A 89 -6.11 -16.16 1.42
CA VAL A 89 -5.39 -17.10 0.52
C VAL A 89 -5.62 -18.58 0.87
N LEU A 90 -6.52 -18.89 1.80
CA LEU A 90 -6.81 -20.25 2.25
C LEU A 90 -7.18 -21.22 1.12
N ARG A 91 -7.78 -20.73 0.03
CA ARG A 91 -8.07 -21.53 -1.17
C ARG A 91 -6.79 -22.09 -1.82
N ARG A 92 -5.72 -21.29 -1.90
CA ARG A 92 -4.42 -21.70 -2.45
C ARG A 92 -3.55 -22.41 -1.41
N ARG A 93 -3.75 -22.13 -0.13
CA ARG A 93 -2.98 -22.68 0.99
C ARG A 93 -3.88 -23.25 2.09
N PRO A 94 -4.61 -24.35 1.82
CA PRO A 94 -5.64 -24.86 2.74
C PRO A 94 -5.10 -25.33 4.09
N SER A 95 -3.82 -25.71 4.16
CA SER A 95 -3.19 -26.12 5.42
C SER A 95 -3.05 -24.98 6.43
N GLN A 96 -3.01 -23.72 5.99
CA GLN A 96 -2.87 -22.56 6.88
C GLN A 96 -4.06 -22.41 7.84
N ARG A 97 -5.24 -22.95 7.51
CA ARG A 97 -6.41 -22.91 8.39
C ARG A 97 -6.17 -23.51 9.78
N PHE A 98 -5.23 -24.47 9.88
CA PHE A 98 -4.88 -25.14 11.14
C PHE A 98 -3.87 -24.36 11.98
N GLN A 99 -3.28 -23.30 11.42
CA GLN A 99 -2.30 -22.42 12.08
C GLN A 99 -2.93 -21.11 12.53
N LEU A 100 -4.22 -20.89 12.25
CA LEU A 100 -4.95 -19.70 12.65
C LEU A 100 -5.12 -19.67 14.16
N ASN A 101 -4.80 -18.53 14.76
CA ASN A 101 -5.00 -18.24 16.17
C ASN A 101 -5.95 -17.04 16.30
N GLU A 102 -7.05 -17.22 17.01
CA GLU A 102 -8.08 -16.17 17.16
C GLU A 102 -7.56 -14.93 17.88
N ASP A 103 -6.70 -15.10 18.89
CA ASP A 103 -6.11 -13.98 19.61
C ASP A 103 -5.14 -13.19 18.71
N GLU A 104 -4.39 -13.89 17.87
CA GLU A 104 -3.53 -13.23 16.89
C GLU A 104 -4.34 -12.42 15.87
N ILE A 105 -5.43 -12.99 15.34
CA ILE A 105 -6.29 -12.33 14.34
C ILE A 105 -7.01 -11.11 14.92
N ARG A 106 -7.46 -11.20 16.18
CA ARG A 106 -8.29 -10.15 16.80
C ARG A 106 -7.47 -9.05 17.46
N ASN A 107 -6.29 -9.36 17.99
CA ASN A 107 -5.53 -8.44 18.83
C ASN A 107 -4.13 -8.19 18.28
N ARG A 108 -3.31 -9.24 18.16
CA ARG A 108 -1.88 -9.09 17.87
C ARG A 108 -1.60 -8.53 16.47
N PHE A 109 -2.27 -9.05 15.44
CA PHE A 109 -2.08 -8.58 14.07
C PHE A 109 -2.58 -7.15 13.89
N PRO A 110 -3.82 -6.78 14.30
CA PRO A 110 -4.29 -5.40 14.19
C PRO A 110 -3.37 -4.38 14.87
N GLU A 111 -2.90 -4.66 16.09
CA GLU A 111 -1.96 -3.79 16.82
C GLU A 111 -0.64 -3.60 16.07
N LEU A 112 -0.06 -4.70 15.57
CA LEU A 112 1.17 -4.66 14.80
C LEU A 112 0.99 -3.91 13.48
N GLN A 113 -0.11 -4.17 12.76
CA GLN A 113 -0.45 -3.54 11.49
C GLN A 113 -0.62 -2.03 11.66
N LEU A 114 -1.34 -1.59 12.70
CA LEU A 114 -1.50 -0.18 13.02
C LEU A 114 -0.16 0.50 13.34
N SER A 115 0.69 -0.15 14.13
CA SER A 115 2.03 0.35 14.45
C SER A 115 2.90 0.53 13.21
N ILE A 116 2.93 -0.48 12.33
CA ILE A 116 3.66 -0.41 11.05
C ILE A 116 3.09 0.71 10.17
N LEU A 117 1.77 0.81 10.06
CA LEU A 117 1.10 1.81 9.24
C LEU A 117 1.38 3.24 9.72
N GLN A 118 1.29 3.48 11.03
CA GLN A 118 1.62 4.78 11.67
C GLN A 118 3.08 5.15 11.48
N GLU A 119 3.98 4.18 11.49
CA GLU A 119 5.39 4.47 11.26
C GLU A 119 5.66 4.73 9.77
N ALA A 120 5.13 3.90 8.88
CA ALA A 120 5.27 4.07 7.44
C ALA A 120 4.69 5.40 6.93
N SER A 121 3.59 5.87 7.51
CA SER A 121 2.92 7.12 7.13
C SER A 121 3.85 8.34 7.18
N LYS A 122 4.78 8.40 8.14
CA LYS A 122 5.74 9.51 8.31
C LYS A 122 6.69 9.69 7.12
N ARG A 123 6.84 8.68 6.27
CA ARG A 123 7.75 8.68 5.12
C ARG A 123 7.10 9.31 3.88
N VAL A 124 5.78 9.48 3.90
CA VAL A 124 5.01 10.03 2.78
C VAL A 124 5.12 11.55 2.77
N LYS A 125 5.44 12.12 1.61
CA LYS A 125 5.42 13.58 1.40
C LYS A 125 4.01 14.14 1.53
N VAL A 126 3.90 15.44 1.80
CA VAL A 126 2.65 16.18 1.57
C VAL A 126 2.24 16.04 0.10
N GLY A 127 0.96 15.72 -0.15
CA GLY A 127 0.44 15.37 -1.48
C GLY A 127 0.75 13.93 -1.93
N GLY A 128 1.56 13.19 -1.16
CA GLY A 128 1.89 11.79 -1.43
C GLY A 128 0.77 10.82 -1.04
N THR A 129 0.91 9.57 -1.47
CA THR A 129 -0.08 8.51 -1.24
C THR A 129 0.42 7.47 -0.24
N LEU A 130 -0.40 7.14 0.75
CA LEU A 130 -0.21 5.97 1.60
C LEU A 130 -1.18 4.88 1.16
N VAL A 131 -0.67 3.67 0.97
CA VAL A 131 -1.47 2.48 0.63
C VAL A 131 -1.23 1.42 1.68
N TYR A 132 -2.31 0.92 2.27
CA TYR A 132 -2.31 -0.21 3.19
C TYR A 132 -2.95 -1.41 2.50
N ALA A 133 -2.33 -2.58 2.60
CA ALA A 133 -2.84 -3.80 2.02
C ALA A 133 -2.64 -5.00 2.96
N THR A 134 -3.59 -5.92 2.91
CA THR A 134 -3.51 -7.24 3.55
C THR A 134 -4.03 -8.32 2.60
N CYS A 135 -3.67 -9.57 2.86
CA CYS A 135 -4.31 -10.75 2.27
C CYS A 135 -5.27 -11.44 3.27
N SER A 136 -5.91 -10.65 4.15
CA SER A 136 -6.91 -11.10 5.11
C SER A 136 -8.31 -10.68 4.69
N ILE A 137 -9.31 -11.50 5.04
CA ILE A 137 -10.74 -11.16 4.92
C ILE A 137 -11.35 -10.72 6.26
N CYS A 138 -10.55 -10.67 7.33
CA CYS A 138 -11.02 -10.35 8.66
C CYS A 138 -11.08 -8.83 8.89
N SER A 139 -12.25 -8.32 9.29
CA SER A 139 -12.44 -6.89 9.55
C SER A 139 -11.54 -6.31 10.64
N SER A 140 -11.10 -7.13 11.60
CA SER A 140 -10.15 -6.73 12.64
C SER A 140 -8.81 -6.28 12.07
N GLU A 141 -8.39 -6.90 10.96
CA GLU A 141 -7.13 -6.59 10.26
C GLU A 141 -7.33 -5.58 9.13
N ASN A 142 -8.56 -5.16 8.86
CA ASN A 142 -8.90 -4.36 7.69
C ASN A 142 -9.57 -3.04 8.12
N GLU A 143 -10.90 -2.99 8.11
CA GLU A 143 -11.68 -1.80 8.43
C GLU A 143 -11.37 -1.25 9.83
N GLN A 144 -11.12 -2.11 10.83
CA GLN A 144 -10.81 -1.64 12.19
C GLN A 144 -9.42 -1.00 12.30
N VAL A 145 -8.44 -1.48 11.53
CA VAL A 145 -7.09 -0.85 11.47
C VAL A 145 -7.19 0.50 10.76
N VAL A 146 -7.97 0.58 9.68
CA VAL A 146 -8.27 1.83 8.96
C VAL A 146 -8.88 2.85 9.91
N GLU A 147 -9.95 2.47 10.64
CA GLU A 147 -10.59 3.35 11.60
C GLU A 147 -9.61 3.83 12.67
N SER A 148 -8.84 2.90 13.25
CA SER A 148 -7.87 3.23 14.29
C SER A 148 -6.77 4.16 13.78
N PHE A 149 -6.35 4.01 12.53
CA PHE A 149 -5.38 4.89 11.89
C PHE A 149 -5.95 6.31 11.73
N GLU A 150 -7.13 6.45 11.14
CA GLU A 150 -7.79 7.75 10.90
C GLU A 150 -8.13 8.49 12.21
N ASP A 151 -8.59 7.76 13.22
CA ASP A 151 -8.86 8.30 14.56
C ASP A 151 -7.55 8.74 15.24
N SER A 152 -6.46 8.00 15.05
CA SER A 152 -5.16 8.35 15.61
C SER A 152 -4.53 9.58 14.95
N SER A 153 -4.64 9.73 13.63
CA SER A 153 -4.13 10.90 12.91
C SER A 153 -4.91 12.17 13.23
N SER A 154 -6.21 12.05 13.46
CA SER A 154 -7.06 13.20 13.81
C SER A 154 -6.79 13.70 15.23
N ASN A 155 -6.37 12.81 16.15
CA ASN A 155 -6.26 13.10 17.57
C ASN A 155 -4.82 13.38 18.06
N LYS A 156 -3.78 12.92 17.36
CA LYS A 156 -2.40 12.95 17.90
C LYS A 156 -1.67 14.29 17.78
N GLY A 157 -2.20 15.27 17.06
CA GLY A 157 -1.51 16.56 16.89
C GLY A 157 -0.11 16.42 16.29
N ASP A 158 0.17 15.31 15.60
CA ASP A 158 1.42 15.02 14.89
C ASP A 158 1.55 15.83 13.59
N GLY A 159 0.53 16.66 13.28
CA GLY A 159 0.49 17.54 12.12
C GLY A 159 0.29 16.79 10.81
N MET A 160 -0.01 15.48 10.84
CA MET A 160 -0.21 14.68 9.64
C MET A 160 -1.71 14.53 9.35
N LEU A 161 -2.20 15.30 8.39
CA LEU A 161 -3.60 15.20 7.97
C LEU A 161 -3.75 14.22 6.81
N TRP A 162 -4.59 13.21 6.97
CA TRP A 162 -4.85 12.18 5.96
C TRP A 162 -6.24 12.31 5.38
N LYS A 163 -6.33 12.33 4.04
CA LYS A 163 -7.59 12.32 3.32
C LYS A 163 -7.81 10.97 2.62
N PRO A 164 -8.93 10.28 2.87
CA PRO A 164 -9.33 9.10 2.12
C PRO A 164 -9.32 9.33 0.60
N LEU A 165 -8.63 8.47 -0.16
CA LEU A 165 -8.57 8.56 -1.62
C LEU A 165 -9.48 7.49 -2.26
N LEU A 166 -10.68 7.92 -2.66
CA LEU A 166 -11.76 7.02 -3.13
C LEU A 166 -11.36 6.22 -4.38
N TYR A 167 -11.72 4.93 -4.44
CA TYR A 167 -11.51 4.09 -5.64
C TYR A 167 -12.51 4.41 -6.76
N ALA A 168 -13.69 4.92 -6.42
CA ALA A 168 -14.67 5.42 -7.37
C ALA A 168 -15.17 6.81 -6.92
N PRO A 169 -15.17 7.82 -7.81
CA PRO A 169 -15.79 9.11 -7.51
C PRO A 169 -17.31 8.94 -7.34
N ASN A 170 -17.92 9.76 -6.48
CA ASN A 170 -19.38 9.81 -6.35
C ASN A 170 -20.04 10.10 -7.70
N GLN A 171 -21.11 9.38 -8.02
CA GLN A 171 -22.11 9.90 -8.95
C GLN A 171 -23.05 10.90 -8.23
N ASN A 172 -23.29 10.77 -6.91
CA ASN A 172 -24.16 11.67 -6.15
C ASN A 172 -23.55 12.02 -4.77
N GLN A 173 -23.30 13.30 -4.48
CA GLN A 173 -22.76 13.78 -3.20
C GLN A 173 -23.84 13.88 -2.09
N GLU A 174 -25.12 13.89 -2.45
CA GLU A 174 -26.24 14.27 -1.56
C GLU A 174 -26.72 13.15 -0.62
N GLU A 175 -26.45 11.87 -0.92
CA GLU A 175 -26.88 10.74 -0.06
C GLU A 175 -25.99 10.55 1.19
N GLN A 176 -24.87 11.27 1.29
CA GLN A 176 -23.82 11.04 2.31
C GLN A 176 -24.06 11.74 3.64
N GLU A 177 -24.76 12.88 3.65
CA GLU A 177 -24.97 13.64 4.88
C GLU A 177 -26.02 13.02 5.82
N GLN A 178 -26.81 12.05 5.34
CA GLN A 178 -27.93 11.46 6.10
C GLN A 178 -27.64 10.08 6.70
N SER A 179 -26.53 9.42 6.33
CA SER A 179 -26.17 8.11 6.85
C SER A 179 -25.04 8.23 7.87
N ASN A 180 -25.34 7.99 9.14
CA ASN A 180 -24.37 7.95 10.26
C ASN A 180 -23.35 6.79 10.17
N ARG A 181 -23.14 6.19 8.98
CA ARG A 181 -22.21 5.09 8.75
C ARG A 181 -20.87 5.63 8.28
N LYS A 182 -19.77 5.18 8.90
CA LYS A 182 -18.40 5.46 8.46
C LYS A 182 -18.22 5.07 6.98
N ASP A 183 -17.49 5.89 6.25
CA ASP A 183 -17.34 5.79 4.81
C ASP A 183 -16.05 5.06 4.40
N PHE A 184 -16.19 3.81 3.96
CA PHE A 184 -15.08 2.94 3.54
C PHE A 184 -14.87 2.90 2.01
N ARG A 185 -15.33 3.89 1.25
CA ARG A 185 -15.16 3.91 -0.21
C ARG A 185 -13.70 4.10 -0.69
N HIS A 186 -12.81 4.47 0.22
CA HIS A 186 -11.36 4.46 0.00
C HIS A 186 -10.72 3.10 0.28
N CYS A 187 -11.53 2.12 0.69
CA CYS A 187 -11.16 0.72 0.86
C CYS A 187 -11.75 -0.14 -0.25
N SER A 188 -11.06 -1.21 -0.61
CA SER A 188 -11.52 -2.19 -1.59
C SER A 188 -11.23 -3.59 -1.11
N ASN A 189 -12.30 -4.39 -1.02
CA ASN A 189 -12.24 -5.82 -0.74
C ASN A 189 -12.26 -6.58 -2.09
N LEU A 190 -11.11 -7.15 -2.46
CA LEU A 190 -10.96 -8.02 -3.62
C LEU A 190 -11.28 -9.44 -3.16
N LEU A 191 -12.54 -9.86 -3.33
CA LEU A 191 -13.00 -11.18 -2.90
C LEU A 191 -13.11 -12.13 -4.09
N PRO A 192 -12.80 -13.43 -3.93
CA PRO A 192 -12.92 -14.43 -5.01
C PRO A 192 -14.34 -14.52 -5.60
N ILE A 193 -15.37 -14.20 -4.81
CA ILE A 193 -16.77 -14.22 -5.26
C ILE A 193 -17.12 -13.04 -6.20
N ARG A 194 -16.31 -11.97 -6.18
CA ARG A 194 -16.53 -10.75 -6.98
C ARG A 194 -15.59 -10.67 -8.17
N ILE A 195 -14.40 -11.24 -8.06
CA ILE A 195 -13.36 -11.23 -9.08
C ILE A 195 -12.94 -12.66 -9.32
N ASP A 196 -13.33 -13.19 -10.48
CA ASP A 196 -13.01 -14.57 -10.84
C ASP A 196 -11.49 -14.80 -10.80
N SER A 197 -11.10 -15.97 -10.30
CA SER A 197 -9.71 -16.39 -10.14
C SER A 197 -8.84 -15.55 -9.17
N SER A 198 -9.41 -14.60 -8.41
CA SER A 198 -8.68 -13.89 -7.34
C SER A 198 -8.63 -14.67 -6.03
N ASP A 199 -7.71 -14.29 -5.15
CA ASP A 199 -7.81 -14.61 -3.72
C ASP A 199 -8.47 -13.43 -2.99
N GLY A 200 -8.58 -13.52 -1.65
CA GLY A 200 -9.08 -12.46 -0.78
C GLY A 200 -7.98 -11.45 -0.44
N PHE A 201 -8.15 -10.18 -0.82
CA PHE A 201 -7.29 -9.08 -0.42
C PHE A 201 -8.10 -7.86 0.00
N PHE A 202 -7.47 -7.05 0.84
CA PHE A 202 -7.98 -5.74 1.23
C PHE A 202 -6.95 -4.68 0.89
N VAL A 203 -7.41 -3.53 0.40
CA VAL A 203 -6.56 -2.37 0.15
C VAL A 203 -7.28 -1.11 0.59
N ALA A 204 -6.59 -0.23 1.31
CA ALA A 204 -7.03 1.11 1.66
C ALA A 204 -5.98 2.14 1.23
N ARG A 205 -6.40 3.35 0.84
CA ARG A 205 -5.47 4.39 0.42
C ARG A 205 -5.88 5.79 0.88
N TRP A 206 -4.87 6.59 1.21
CA TRP A 206 -5.01 7.98 1.64
C TRP A 206 -4.02 8.87 0.90
N THR A 207 -4.35 10.16 0.83
CA THR A 207 -3.43 11.21 0.42
C THR A 207 -3.08 12.05 1.63
N ARG A 208 -1.79 12.35 1.83
CA ARG A 208 -1.34 13.27 2.88
C ARG A 208 -1.63 14.71 2.48
N VAL A 209 -2.27 15.48 3.35
CA VAL A 209 -2.66 16.88 3.11
C VAL A 209 -1.74 17.84 3.84
N GLU A 210 -1.26 17.47 5.04
CA GLU A 210 -0.33 18.24 5.89
C GLU A 210 0.71 17.28 6.50
#